data_AF-A0A673NKU0-F1
#
_entry.id   AF-A0A673NKU0-F1
#
_cell.length_a   1.000
_cell.length_b   1.000
_cell.length_c   1.000
_cell.angle_alpha   90.00
_cell.angle_beta   90.00
_cell.angle_gamma   90.00
#
_symmetry.space_group_name_H-M   'P 1'
#
loop_
_entity.id
_entity.type
_entity.pdbx_description
1 polymer ?
#
loop_
_entity_poly.entity_id
_entity_poly.type
_entity_poly.pdbx_seq_one_letter_code
_entity_poly.pdbx_strand_id
1 'polypeptide(L)'
;MDPCCTSRPLNSLFNKRYFLQIPYETCKERRSSRVYVPPDPPGYFDGYVWPMYLKNRKAMEETVNDIVFLDGTQKSETLLSTVLADIQEMFMVIQR
;
A
#
# COMPACT_ATOMS: atom_id res chain seq x y z
N MET A 1 -3.30 -3.17 -17.97
CA MET A 1 -3.30 -2.14 -16.91
C MET A 1 -1.91 -2.06 -16.35
N ASP A 2 -1.31 -0.89 -16.45
CA ASP A 2 -0.04 -0.61 -15.76
C ASP A 2 -0.28 -0.58 -14.25
N PRO A 3 0.68 -1.07 -13.45
CA PRO A 3 0.60 -0.96 -12.00
C PRO A 3 0.44 0.51 -11.57
N CYS A 4 -0.49 0.79 -10.65
CA CYS A 4 -0.79 2.16 -10.20
C CYS A 4 0.46 2.85 -9.61
N CYS A 5 1.34 2.08 -8.96
CA CYS A 5 2.55 2.57 -8.31
C CYS A 5 3.79 2.65 -9.24
N THR A 6 3.66 2.33 -10.54
CA THR A 6 4.78 2.41 -11.50
C THR A 6 4.66 3.59 -12.46
N SER A 7 3.68 4.48 -12.26
CA SER A 7 3.58 5.68 -13.08
C SER A 7 4.76 6.62 -12.79
N ARG A 8 5.77 6.55 -13.66
CA ARG A 8 7.00 7.35 -13.58
C ARG A 8 6.77 8.85 -13.32
N PRO A 9 5.75 9.51 -13.88
CA PRO A 9 5.51 10.93 -13.59
C PRO A 9 5.18 11.23 -12.12
N LEU A 10 4.49 10.32 -11.43
CA LEU A 10 4.16 10.51 -10.01
C LEU A 10 5.32 10.14 -9.10
N ASN A 11 6.11 9.13 -9.49
CA ASN A 11 7.22 8.67 -8.69
C ASN A 11 8.26 9.77 -8.42
N SER A 12 8.47 10.73 -9.32
CA SER A 12 9.37 11.87 -9.07
C SER A 12 8.82 12.93 -8.10
N LEU A 13 7.53 12.89 -7.75
CA LEU A 13 6.88 13.91 -6.93
C LEU A 13 6.91 13.58 -5.42
N PHE A 14 7.07 12.31 -5.07
CA PHE A 14 7.02 11.89 -3.67
C PHE A 14 8.37 12.01 -2.98
N ASN A 15 8.42 12.77 -1.86
CA ASN A 15 9.60 12.81 -0.98
C ASN A 15 9.70 11.61 -0.04
N LYS A 16 8.56 10.96 0.25
CA LYS A 16 8.45 9.83 1.18
C LYS A 16 7.30 8.92 0.74
N ARG A 17 7.47 7.60 0.89
CA ARG A 17 6.50 6.60 0.42
C ARG A 17 6.23 5.59 1.54
N TYR A 18 4.96 5.36 1.81
CA TYR A 18 4.49 4.36 2.77
C TYR A 18 3.59 3.35 2.07
N PHE A 19 3.74 2.08 2.40
CA PHE A 19 2.93 1.02 1.82
C PHE A 19 2.36 0.11 2.91
N LEU A 20 1.03 0.03 3.00
CA LEU A 20 0.34 -0.86 3.94
C LEU A 20 0.29 -2.27 3.37
N GLN A 21 0.94 -3.20 4.06
CA GLN A 21 0.89 -4.62 3.75
C GLN A 21 -0.06 -5.34 4.70
N ILE A 22 -0.94 -6.17 4.14
CA ILE A 22 -1.89 -6.99 4.90
C ILE A 22 -1.77 -8.43 4.38
N PRO A 23 -1.67 -9.45 5.26
CA PRO A 23 -1.68 -10.85 4.85
C PRO A 23 -2.94 -11.21 4.04
N TYR A 24 -2.81 -12.18 3.14
CA TYR A 24 -3.87 -12.64 2.25
C TYR A 24 -5.20 -12.90 2.98
N GLU A 25 -5.18 -13.69 4.05
CA GLU A 25 -6.41 -14.09 4.76
C GLU A 25 -7.14 -12.88 5.36
N THR A 26 -6.41 -12.02 6.08
CA THR A 26 -6.99 -10.79 6.65
C THR A 26 -7.49 -9.83 5.57
N CYS A 27 -6.79 -9.74 4.44
CA CYS A 27 -7.21 -8.90 3.31
C CYS A 27 -8.50 -9.43 2.68
N LYS A 28 -8.60 -10.75 2.49
CA LYS A 28 -9.78 -11.42 1.93
C LYS A 28 -10.99 -11.27 2.84
N GLU A 29 -10.81 -11.44 4.15
CA GLU A 29 -11.85 -11.24 5.15
C GLU A 29 -12.38 -9.79 5.13
N ARG A 30 -11.47 -8.80 5.24
CA ARG A 30 -11.82 -7.37 5.20
C ARG A 30 -12.48 -6.95 3.90
N ARG A 31 -12.09 -7.54 2.76
CA ARG A 31 -12.70 -7.26 1.46
C ARG A 31 -14.09 -7.87 1.36
N SER A 32 -14.29 -9.08 1.88
CA SER A 32 -15.58 -9.77 1.86
C SER A 32 -16.66 -9.06 2.67
N SER A 33 -16.28 -8.28 3.68
CA SER A 33 -17.21 -7.43 4.44
C SER A 33 -17.53 -6.08 3.77
N ARG A 34 -16.85 -5.74 2.67
CA ARG A 34 -17.05 -4.47 1.95
C ARG A 34 -17.92 -4.67 0.71
N VAL A 35 -18.88 -3.78 0.52
CA VAL A 35 -19.73 -3.76 -0.68
C VAL A 35 -19.16 -2.81 -1.73
N TYR A 36 -18.70 -3.36 -2.85
CA TYR A 36 -18.27 -2.61 -4.03
C TYR A 36 -19.43 -2.43 -5.02
N VAL A 37 -19.33 -1.44 -5.91
CA VAL A 37 -20.27 -1.22 -7.02
C VAL A 37 -19.49 -1.26 -8.34
N PRO A 38 -19.72 -2.25 -9.22
CA PRO A 38 -20.56 -3.43 -9.01
C PRO A 38 -20.00 -4.37 -7.93
N PRO A 39 -20.84 -5.26 -7.33
CA PRO A 39 -20.37 -6.25 -6.37
C PRO A 39 -19.32 -7.19 -6.96
N ASP A 40 -18.40 -7.65 -6.12
CA ASP A 40 -17.39 -8.65 -6.52
C ASP A 40 -18.10 -9.96 -6.92
N PRO A 41 -17.85 -10.52 -8.12
CA PRO A 41 -18.39 -11.83 -8.49
C PRO A 41 -17.74 -12.96 -7.66
N PRO A 42 -18.35 -14.17 -7.63
CA PRO A 42 -17.76 -15.32 -6.94
C PRO A 42 -16.31 -15.60 -7.40
N GLY A 43 -15.40 -15.79 -6.45
CA GLY A 43 -13.98 -16.06 -6.74
C GLY A 43 -13.15 -14.86 -7.20
N TYR A 44 -13.72 -13.64 -7.26
CA TYR A 44 -13.02 -12.46 -7.78
C TYR A 44 -11.75 -12.10 -6.99
N PHE A 45 -11.76 -12.30 -5.67
CA PHE A 45 -10.59 -12.00 -4.86
C PHE A 45 -9.38 -12.86 -5.26
N ASP A 46 -9.61 -14.17 -5.33
CA ASP A 46 -8.56 -15.18 -5.60
C ASP A 46 -8.12 -15.17 -7.06
N GLY A 47 -9.10 -15.02 -7.97
CA GLY A 47 -8.86 -15.06 -9.40
C GLY A 47 -8.32 -13.76 -9.98
N TYR A 48 -8.52 -12.62 -9.31
CA TYR A 48 -8.19 -11.31 -9.88
C TYR A 48 -7.52 -10.36 -8.90
N VAL A 49 -8.16 -10.03 -7.78
CA VAL A 49 -7.68 -8.98 -6.86
C VAL A 49 -6.29 -9.29 -6.32
N TRP A 50 -6.10 -10.50 -5.76
CA TRP A 50 -4.85 -10.89 -5.15
C TRP A 50 -3.71 -11.08 -6.16
N PRO A 51 -3.92 -11.77 -7.31
CA PRO A 51 -2.93 -11.81 -8.38
C PRO A 51 -2.50 -10.42 -8.86
N MET A 52 -3.45 -9.50 -9.02
CA MET A 52 -3.16 -8.12 -9.43
C MET A 52 -2.41 -7.34 -8.35
N TYR A 53 -2.72 -7.55 -7.08
CA TYR A 53 -1.95 -7.00 -5.97
C TYR A 53 -0.49 -7.49 -6.00
N LEU A 54 -0.26 -8.79 -6.15
CA LEU A 54 1.09 -9.36 -6.21
C LEU A 54 1.88 -8.84 -7.41
N LYS A 55 1.23 -8.74 -8.58
CA LYS A 55 1.82 -8.13 -9.78
C LYS A 55 2.21 -6.68 -9.54
N ASN A 56 1.32 -5.89 -8.92
CA ASN A 56 1.59 -4.49 -8.59
C ASN A 56 2.72 -4.35 -7.57
N ARG A 57 2.73 -5.19 -6.53
CA ARG A 57 3.78 -5.20 -5.50
C ARG A 57 5.15 -5.48 -6.10
N LYS A 58 5.26 -6.53 -6.93
CA LYS A 58 6.51 -6.86 -7.62
C LYS A 58 7.01 -5.69 -8.48
N ALA A 59 6.12 -5.12 -9.30
CA ALA A 59 6.50 -4.02 -10.18
C ALA A 59 6.90 -2.75 -9.39
N MET A 60 6.25 -2.49 -8.25
CA MET A 60 6.58 -1.41 -7.34
C MET A 60 7.96 -1.62 -6.70
N GLU A 61 8.23 -2.80 -6.15
CA GLU A 61 9.52 -3.19 -5.56
C GLU A 61 10.67 -3.09 -6.60
N GLU A 62 10.40 -3.35 -7.88
CA GLU A 62 11.38 -3.24 -8.97
C GLU A 62 11.61 -1.80 -9.46
N THR A 63 10.64 -0.90 -9.29
CA THR A 63 10.65 0.44 -9.91
C THR A 63 10.99 1.55 -8.92
N VAL A 64 10.67 1.36 -7.64
CA VAL A 64 10.70 2.41 -6.63
C VAL A 64 11.53 1.92 -5.44
N ASN A 65 12.62 2.63 -5.17
CA ASN A 65 13.39 2.46 -3.94
C ASN A 65 12.71 3.20 -2.79
N ASP A 66 13.20 3.08 -1.55
CA ASP A 66 12.81 3.89 -0.38
C ASP A 66 11.39 3.74 0.22
N ILE A 67 10.65 2.72 -0.20
CA ILE A 67 9.31 2.45 0.36
C ILE A 67 9.41 1.93 1.79
N VAL A 68 8.70 2.61 2.70
CA VAL A 68 8.51 2.14 4.08
C VAL A 68 7.29 1.22 4.12
N PHE A 69 7.52 -0.07 4.39
CA PHE A 69 6.46 -1.05 4.54
C PHE A 69 5.88 -0.99 5.96
N LEU A 70 4.56 -0.86 6.03
CA LEU A 70 3.80 -0.78 7.27
C LEU A 70 2.89 -2.01 7.38
N ASP A 71 2.85 -2.63 8.55
CA ASP A 71 1.90 -3.69 8.84
C ASP A 71 0.48 -3.11 9.02
N GLY A 72 -0.35 -3.27 7.99
CA GLY A 72 -1.73 -2.80 7.95
C GLY A 72 -2.70 -3.61 8.83
N THR A 73 -2.21 -4.60 9.58
CA THR A 73 -3.00 -5.29 10.62
C THR A 73 -3.00 -4.53 11.95
N GLN A 74 -2.06 -3.61 12.15
CA GLN A 74 -1.98 -2.76 13.33
C GLN A 74 -3.17 -1.82 13.47
N LYS A 75 -3.36 -1.30 14.69
CA LYS A 75 -4.37 -0.28 14.99
C LYS A 75 -4.07 1.03 14.27
N SER A 76 -5.12 1.77 13.95
CA SER A 76 -5.04 3.10 13.31
C SER A 76 -4.15 4.06 14.08
N GLU A 77 -4.25 4.08 15.40
CA GLU A 77 -3.49 5.00 16.26
C GLU A 77 -2.00 4.67 16.21
N THR A 78 -1.65 3.38 16.18
CA THR A 78 -0.27 2.93 16.06
C THR A 78 0.31 3.33 14.71
N LEU A 79 -0.36 3.01 13.61
CA LEU A 79 0.06 3.40 12.26
C LEU A 79 0.21 4.92 12.12
N LEU A 80 -0.73 5.69 12.66
CA LEU A 80 -0.69 7.14 12.66
C LEU A 80 0.54 7.66 13.42
N SER A 81 0.77 7.14 14.63
CA SER A 81 1.92 7.56 15.44
C SER A 81 3.25 7.24 14.77
N THR A 82 3.39 6.05 14.16
CA THR A 82 4.58 5.65 13.40
C THR A 82 4.85 6.58 12.22
N VAL A 83 3.83 6.82 11.37
CA VAL A 83 3.98 7.69 10.19
C VAL A 83 4.28 9.13 10.60
N LEU A 84 3.62 9.63 11.64
CA LEU A 84 3.84 11.00 12.11
C LEU A 84 5.28 11.21 12.62
N ALA A 85 5.80 10.27 13.43
CA ALA A 85 7.16 10.35 13.95
C ALA A 85 8.21 10.35 12.84
N ASP A 86 8.07 9.47 11.83
CA ASP A 86 8.98 9.38 10.69
C ASP A 86 8.94 10.66 9.82
N ILE A 87 7.76 11.24 9.61
CA ILE A 87 7.62 12.53 8.91
C ILE A 87 8.29 13.66 9.71
N GLN A 88 8.11 13.69 11.04
CA GLN A 88 8.74 14.70 11.88
C GLN A 88 10.27 14.61 11.83
N GLU A 89 10.82 13.40 11.92
CA GLU A 89 12.27 13.16 11.80
C GLU A 89 12.80 13.63 10.44
N MET A 90 12.09 13.30 9.34
CA MET A 90 12.44 13.75 8.00
C MET A 90 12.56 15.28 7.93
N PHE A 91 11.62 16.03 8.50
CA PHE A 91 11.70 17.49 8.51
C PHE A 91 12.84 18.02 9.40
N MET A 92 13.13 17.37 10.53
CA MET A 92 14.24 17.79 11.40
C MET A 92 15.61 17.61 10.73
N VAL A 93 15.76 16.60 9.88
CA VAL A 93 16.99 16.36 9.11
C VAL A 93 17.13 17.34 7.94
N ILE A 94 16.03 17.71 7.27
CA ILE A 94 16.04 18.65 6.13
C ILE A 94 16.35 20.10 6.55
N GLN A 95 16.08 20.47 7.80
CA GLN A 95 16.35 21.81 8.34
C GLN A 95 17.79 22.00 8.86
N ARG A 96 18.69 21.04 8.63
CA ARG A 96 20.13 21.13 8.95
C ARG A 96 20.96 21.25 7.68
#